data_AF-A0A356FVR7-F1
#
_entry.id   AF-A0A356FVR7-F1
#
_cell.length_a   1.000
_cell.length_b   1.000
_cell.length_c   1.000
_cell.angle_alpha   90.00
_cell.angle_beta   90.00
_cell.angle_gamma   90.00
#
_symmetry.space_group_name_H-M   'P 1'
#
loop_
_entity.id
_entity.type
_entity.pdbx_description
1 polymer ?
#
loop_
_entity_poly.entity_id
_entity_poly.type
_entity_poly.pdbx_seq_one_letter_code
_entity_poly.pdbx_strand_id
1 'polypeptide(L)'
;MVAEIDFEKQNAGYNYVHEKRPRPNKDERRANQQKGSAKSAFSPQGKYNADQRKGEFSFDTIHGLKLKEVEYTVPPKKVREDRRAEFSGTREKEGVRSKFLKMLVKEHEAELVEKLSLTDRDLEGMRNGRCPPGLNVHHKQALHGGGKNEFSNFILTPLYPHDQWHHDIMDPQLAGIREGETRTIKIPYTDEMIYDPKKYGFTRENQPVKPNYTSCVNPAKYPNLYKAEHMGVAHRAKTVAPMYAEIDERRKQAEKQKQAQAAAMKAAANRGR
;
A
#
# COMPACT_ATOMS: atom_id res chain seq x y z
N MET A 1 -29.91 -4.41 20.63
CA MET A 1 -28.68 -5.16 20.32
C MET A 1 -28.22 -4.76 18.93
N VAL A 2 -27.24 -3.86 18.86
CA VAL A 2 -26.77 -3.26 17.61
C VAL A 2 -25.87 -4.28 16.90
N ALA A 3 -26.27 -4.68 15.69
CA ALA A 3 -25.55 -5.67 14.90
C ALA A 3 -24.18 -5.10 14.46
N GLU A 4 -23.12 -5.47 15.17
CA GLU A 4 -21.74 -5.10 14.86
C GLU A 4 -21.42 -5.33 13.38
N ILE A 5 -20.94 -4.27 12.73
CA ILE A 5 -20.40 -4.30 11.38
C ILE A 5 -18.89 -4.49 11.54
N ASP A 6 -18.40 -5.65 11.13
CA ASP A 6 -16.99 -5.98 11.12
C ASP A 6 -16.31 -5.29 9.91
N PHE A 7 -15.83 -4.07 10.13
CA PHE A 7 -15.25 -3.19 9.09
C PHE A 7 -13.96 -3.74 8.46
N GLU A 8 -13.27 -4.69 9.11
CA GLU A 8 -12.01 -5.27 8.61
C GLU A 8 -12.22 -6.24 7.45
N LYS A 9 -13.35 -6.97 7.42
CA LYS A 9 -13.67 -7.88 6.30
C LYS A 9 -14.07 -7.16 5.01
N GLN A 10 -14.36 -5.85 5.06
CA GLN A 10 -14.63 -5.06 3.87
C GLN A 10 -13.36 -4.62 3.13
N ASN A 11 -12.16 -4.88 3.67
CA ASN A 11 -10.88 -4.52 3.04
C ASN A 11 -10.01 -5.71 2.62
N ALA A 12 -10.46 -6.94 2.86
CA ALA A 12 -9.77 -8.16 2.47
C ALA A 12 -10.36 -8.69 1.15
N GLY A 13 -9.68 -8.42 0.03
CA GLY A 13 -10.00 -9.06 -1.25
C GLY A 13 -9.82 -8.20 -2.50
N TYR A 14 -9.35 -6.96 -2.39
CA TYR A 14 -9.16 -6.12 -3.57
C TYR A 14 -7.82 -6.44 -4.24
N ASN A 15 -7.83 -6.80 -5.52
CA ASN A 15 -6.60 -6.85 -6.33
C ASN A 15 -5.94 -5.46 -6.51
N TYR A 16 -6.63 -4.38 -6.09
CA TYR A 16 -6.25 -2.98 -6.27
C TYR A 16 -6.14 -2.18 -4.96
N VAL A 17 -6.18 -2.87 -3.81
CA VAL A 17 -5.77 -2.37 -2.49
C VAL A 17 -4.79 -3.40 -1.96
N HIS A 18 -3.60 -2.99 -1.51
CA HIS A 18 -2.54 -3.94 -1.14
C HIS A 18 -3.04 -5.00 -0.15
N GLU A 19 -3.33 -6.20 -0.65
CA GLU A 19 -3.87 -7.31 0.12
C GLU A 19 -2.72 -8.11 0.74
N LYS A 20 -2.89 -8.57 1.99
CA LYS A 20 -2.06 -9.67 2.51
C LYS A 20 -2.52 -10.95 1.83
N ARG A 21 -1.65 -11.58 1.05
CA ARG A 21 -1.93 -12.91 0.45
C ARG A 21 -2.46 -13.87 1.53
N PRO A 22 -3.52 -14.64 1.24
CA PRO A 22 -4.00 -15.66 2.17
C PRO A 22 -2.85 -16.63 2.53
N ARG A 23 -2.79 -17.03 3.81
CA ARG A 23 -1.76 -17.98 4.27
C ARG A 23 -1.99 -19.32 3.57
N PRO A 24 -0.97 -19.91 2.93
CA PRO A 24 -1.13 -21.19 2.25
C PRO A 24 -1.54 -22.28 3.24
N ASN A 25 -2.41 -23.19 2.76
CA ASN A 25 -2.94 -24.28 3.56
C ASN A 25 -1.87 -25.35 3.85
N LYS A 26 -2.13 -26.28 4.77
CA LYS A 26 -1.12 -27.25 5.27
C LYS A 26 -0.47 -28.09 4.15
N ASP A 27 -1.24 -28.43 3.11
CA ASP A 27 -0.75 -29.20 1.96
C ASP A 27 0.07 -28.34 0.98
N GLU A 28 -0.31 -27.07 0.79
CA GLU A 28 0.49 -26.10 0.05
C GLU A 28 1.81 -25.76 0.77
N ARG A 29 1.83 -25.83 2.11
CA ARG A 29 3.07 -25.67 2.90
C ARG A 29 4.01 -26.85 2.74
N ARG A 30 3.50 -28.08 2.66
CA ARG A 30 4.32 -29.28 2.39
C ARG A 30 4.87 -29.26 0.96
N ALA A 31 4.08 -28.86 -0.03
CA ALA A 31 4.54 -28.69 -1.41
C ALA A 31 5.60 -27.57 -1.54
N ASN A 32 5.49 -26.48 -0.78
CA ASN A 32 6.50 -25.42 -0.73
C ASN A 32 7.77 -25.79 0.04
N GLN A 33 7.70 -26.70 1.01
CA GLN A 33 8.89 -27.21 1.72
C GLN A 33 9.77 -28.09 0.83
N GLN A 34 9.15 -28.90 -0.06
CA GLN A 34 9.91 -29.73 -1.00
C GLN A 34 10.46 -28.98 -2.23
N LYS A 35 10.00 -27.74 -2.49
CA LYS A 35 10.43 -26.91 -3.64
C LYS A 35 11.38 -25.75 -3.30
N GLY A 36 12.10 -25.84 -2.18
CA GLY A 36 13.29 -25.03 -1.94
C GLY A 36 13.11 -23.94 -0.88
N SER A 37 14.01 -24.00 0.10
CA SER A 37 14.25 -23.07 1.19
C SER A 37 14.79 -21.70 0.71
N ALA A 38 14.09 -21.02 -0.21
CA ALA A 38 14.57 -19.76 -0.80
C ALA A 38 13.50 -18.67 -0.99
N LYS A 39 12.36 -18.73 -0.29
CA LYS A 39 11.28 -17.73 -0.41
C LYS A 39 10.69 -17.29 0.94
N SER A 40 11.54 -16.94 1.90
CA SER A 40 11.16 -15.85 2.81
C SER A 40 11.10 -14.55 1.99
N ALA A 41 10.49 -13.49 2.50
CA ALA A 41 10.45 -12.16 1.85
C ALA A 41 11.85 -11.49 1.71
N PHE A 42 12.91 -12.31 1.72
CA PHE A 42 14.28 -11.88 1.68
C PHE A 42 15.18 -13.00 1.12
N SER A 43 15.15 -13.24 -0.20
CA SER A 43 16.20 -14.01 -0.91
C SER A 43 16.46 -13.41 -2.30
N PRO A 44 17.55 -12.62 -2.47
CA PRO A 44 17.75 -11.80 -3.66
C PRO A 44 18.87 -12.27 -4.59
N GLN A 45 19.38 -13.50 -4.53
CA GLN A 45 20.46 -13.91 -5.43
C GLN A 45 19.94 -14.05 -6.87
N GLY A 46 20.19 -13.01 -7.69
CA GLY A 46 19.89 -12.95 -9.13
C GLY A 46 18.98 -11.79 -9.59
N LYS A 47 18.24 -11.13 -8.68
CA LYS A 47 17.22 -10.10 -9.05
C LYS A 47 17.76 -8.66 -9.11
N TYR A 48 18.76 -8.35 -8.29
CA TYR A 48 19.30 -7.00 -8.12
C TYR A 48 20.80 -6.96 -8.44
N ASN A 49 21.24 -5.93 -9.15
CA ASN A 49 22.65 -5.72 -9.48
C ASN A 49 23.47 -5.24 -8.26
N ALA A 50 24.78 -5.14 -8.41
CA ALA A 50 25.68 -4.74 -7.33
C ALA A 50 25.41 -3.30 -6.85
N ASP A 51 25.22 -2.37 -7.79
CA ASP A 51 24.99 -0.96 -7.51
C ASP A 51 23.71 -0.73 -6.67
N GLN A 52 22.60 -1.41 -7.02
CA GLN A 52 21.35 -1.35 -6.26
C GLN A 52 21.53 -1.81 -4.81
N ARG A 53 22.36 -2.83 -4.56
CA ARG A 53 22.62 -3.33 -3.19
C ARG A 53 23.45 -2.35 -2.37
N LYS A 54 24.32 -1.58 -3.04
CA LYS A 54 25.15 -0.54 -2.41
C LYS A 54 24.41 0.80 -2.29
N GLY A 55 23.24 0.98 -2.91
CA GLY A 55 22.56 2.26 -2.98
C GLY A 55 23.23 3.25 -3.94
N GLU A 56 23.95 2.75 -4.95
CA GLU A 56 24.60 3.53 -5.99
C GLU A 56 23.64 3.66 -7.18
N PHE A 57 22.81 4.70 -7.19
CA PHE A 57 21.85 4.95 -8.26
C PHE A 57 22.37 6.01 -9.23
N SER A 58 22.04 5.88 -10.52
CA SER A 58 22.38 6.88 -11.55
C SER A 58 21.58 8.19 -11.46
N PHE A 59 20.62 8.27 -10.53
CA PHE A 59 19.71 9.38 -10.29
C PHE A 59 19.72 9.80 -8.83
N ASP A 60 19.37 11.06 -8.56
CA ASP A 60 19.16 11.59 -7.21
C ASP A 60 17.69 11.63 -6.81
N THR A 61 16.80 11.56 -7.80
CA THR A 61 15.36 11.72 -7.63
C THR A 61 14.62 10.67 -8.43
N ILE A 62 13.64 10.02 -7.80
CA ILE A 62 12.71 9.08 -8.42
C ILE A 62 11.29 9.54 -8.17
N HIS A 63 10.55 9.74 -9.25
CA HIS A 63 9.15 10.18 -9.23
C HIS A 63 8.93 11.47 -8.44
N GLY A 64 9.90 12.40 -8.48
CA GLY A 64 9.86 13.65 -7.73
C GLY A 64 10.29 13.54 -6.25
N LEU A 65 10.63 12.33 -5.77
CA LEU A 65 11.14 12.10 -4.43
C LEU A 65 12.66 12.00 -4.45
N LYS A 66 13.32 12.84 -3.66
CA LYS A 66 14.78 12.81 -3.51
C LYS A 66 15.19 11.57 -2.73
N LEU A 67 16.32 10.98 -3.11
CA LEU A 67 16.93 9.92 -2.32
C LEU A 67 17.58 10.52 -1.08
N LYS A 68 17.10 10.09 0.10
CA LYS A 68 17.65 10.49 1.39
C LYS A 68 18.31 9.30 2.05
N GLU A 69 19.53 9.50 2.55
CA GLU A 69 20.19 8.53 3.41
C GLU A 69 19.56 8.53 4.81
N VAL A 70 19.21 7.33 5.28
CA VAL A 70 18.59 7.14 6.58
C VAL A 70 19.19 5.92 7.27
N GLU A 71 19.27 5.99 8.60
CA GLU A 71 19.52 4.80 9.41
C GLU A 71 18.27 3.93 9.46
N TYR A 72 18.42 2.68 9.04
CA TYR A 72 17.35 1.70 8.98
C TYR A 72 17.60 0.60 10.00
N THR A 73 16.93 0.68 11.14
CA THR A 73 17.00 -0.34 12.19
C THR A 73 15.77 -1.22 12.13
N VAL A 74 15.93 -2.54 12.13
CA VAL A 74 14.80 -3.49 12.13
C VAL A 74 14.31 -3.69 13.56
N PRO A 75 13.12 -3.17 13.94
CA PRO A 75 12.62 -3.33 15.30
C PRO A 75 12.08 -4.75 15.52
N PRO A 76 11.90 -5.14 16.81
CA PRO A 76 11.34 -6.42 17.17
C PRO A 76 10.02 -6.74 16.48
N LYS A 77 9.80 -7.99 16.12
CA LYS A 77 8.58 -8.42 15.40
C LYS A 77 7.29 -7.96 16.06
N LYS A 78 7.18 -8.07 17.38
CA LYS A 78 6.00 -7.63 18.14
C LYS A 78 5.72 -6.14 17.96
N VAL A 79 6.76 -5.30 18.01
CA VAL A 79 6.65 -3.85 17.77
C VAL A 79 6.12 -3.58 16.36
N ARG A 80 6.59 -4.33 15.35
CA ARG A 80 6.10 -4.20 13.97
C ARG A 80 4.64 -4.63 13.82
N GLU A 81 4.21 -5.67 14.52
CA GLU A 81 2.82 -6.14 14.52
C GLU A 81 1.89 -5.11 15.16
N ASP A 82 2.28 -4.56 16.32
CA ASP A 82 1.52 -3.53 17.03
C ASP A 82 1.39 -2.26 16.20
N ARG A 83 2.49 -1.79 15.58
CA ARG A 83 2.45 -0.63 14.67
C ARG A 83 1.57 -0.90 13.45
N ARG A 84 1.55 -2.11 12.91
CA ARG A 84 0.65 -2.47 11.80
C ARG A 84 -0.82 -2.47 12.23
N ALA A 85 -1.12 -2.95 13.43
CA ALA A 85 -2.47 -2.92 13.99
C ALA A 85 -2.92 -1.46 14.24
N GLU A 86 -2.07 -0.62 14.81
CA GLU A 86 -2.35 0.81 14.99
C GLU A 86 -2.59 1.53 13.65
N PHE A 87 -1.79 1.22 12.63
CA PHE A 87 -1.97 1.81 11.29
C PHE A 87 -3.30 1.42 10.67
N SER A 88 -3.64 0.13 10.72
CA SER A 88 -4.83 -0.44 10.08
C SER A 88 -6.11 -0.14 10.85
N GLY A 89 -6.00 -0.03 12.17
CA GLY A 89 -7.12 -0.05 13.10
C GLY A 89 -7.44 -1.45 13.59
N THR A 90 -8.41 -1.52 14.49
CA THR A 90 -9.08 -2.75 14.93
C THR A 90 -10.60 -2.52 14.83
N ARG A 91 -11.38 -3.55 15.15
CA ARG A 91 -12.85 -3.44 15.28
C ARG A 91 -13.30 -2.32 16.23
N GLU A 92 -12.52 -2.07 17.28
CA GLU A 92 -12.85 -1.15 18.36
C GLU A 92 -12.19 0.23 18.18
N LYS A 93 -11.10 0.31 17.41
CA LYS A 93 -10.28 1.52 17.29
C LYS A 93 -9.97 1.85 15.84
N GLU A 94 -10.32 3.06 15.44
CA GLU A 94 -9.95 3.59 14.14
C GLU A 94 -8.43 3.68 13.96
N GLY A 95 -7.95 3.15 12.84
CA GLY A 95 -6.53 3.16 12.46
C GLY A 95 -6.02 4.53 12.01
N VAL A 96 -4.72 4.76 12.19
CA VAL A 96 -4.08 6.04 11.80
C VAL A 96 -4.17 6.28 10.30
N ARG A 97 -4.19 5.23 9.46
CA ARG A 97 -4.43 5.35 8.01
C ARG A 97 -5.77 6.02 7.69
N SER A 98 -6.83 5.58 8.36
CA SER A 98 -8.18 6.13 8.18
C SER A 98 -8.21 7.61 8.55
N LYS A 99 -7.61 7.97 9.68
CA LYS A 99 -7.50 9.35 10.16
C LYS A 99 -6.73 10.24 9.20
N PHE A 100 -5.63 9.74 8.64
CA PHE A 100 -4.85 10.47 7.63
C PHE A 100 -5.68 10.78 6.39
N LEU A 101 -6.43 9.80 5.86
CA LEU A 101 -7.28 10.01 4.69
C LEU A 101 -8.39 11.04 4.97
N LYS A 102 -9.02 10.99 6.14
CA LYS A 102 -10.03 11.98 6.57
C LYS A 102 -9.44 13.38 6.68
N MET A 103 -8.24 13.51 7.25
CA MET A 103 -7.50 14.78 7.33
C MET A 103 -7.21 15.32 5.93
N LEU A 104 -6.73 14.48 5.00
CA LEU A 104 -6.45 14.92 3.63
C LEU A 104 -7.69 15.50 2.93
N VAL A 105 -8.86 14.89 3.08
CA VAL A 105 -10.07 15.49 2.49
C VAL A 105 -10.47 16.76 3.22
N LYS A 106 -10.35 16.82 4.55
CA LYS A 106 -10.76 18.00 5.31
C LYS A 106 -9.89 19.22 4.98
N GLU A 107 -8.59 19.02 4.78
CA GLU A 107 -7.60 20.11 4.74
C GLU A 107 -6.97 20.30 3.35
N HIS A 108 -6.98 19.27 2.49
CA HIS A 108 -6.27 19.25 1.21
C HIS A 108 -7.17 18.77 0.04
N GLU A 109 -8.48 18.95 0.12
CA GLU A 109 -9.43 18.48 -0.91
C GLU A 109 -9.08 18.97 -2.32
N ALA A 110 -8.78 20.26 -2.46
CA ALA A 110 -8.41 20.87 -3.74
C ALA A 110 -7.14 20.23 -4.33
N GLU A 111 -6.12 19.99 -3.49
CA GLU A 111 -4.88 19.34 -3.93
C GLU A 111 -5.11 17.88 -4.34
N LEU A 112 -6.03 17.16 -3.68
CA LEU A 112 -6.38 15.79 -4.06
C LEU A 112 -7.00 15.74 -5.46
N VAL A 113 -7.89 16.69 -5.78
CA VAL A 113 -8.50 16.81 -7.11
C VAL A 113 -7.44 17.27 -8.13
N GLU A 114 -6.63 18.27 -7.80
CA GLU A 114 -5.64 18.82 -8.72
C GLU A 114 -4.53 17.82 -9.07
N LYS A 115 -3.93 17.18 -8.07
CA LYS A 115 -2.76 16.30 -8.25
C LYS A 115 -3.14 14.88 -8.64
N LEU A 116 -4.21 14.33 -8.06
CA LEU A 116 -4.59 12.92 -8.23
C LEU A 116 -5.89 12.73 -9.00
N SER A 117 -6.52 13.83 -9.43
CA SER A 117 -7.77 13.80 -10.21
C SER A 117 -8.91 13.06 -9.52
N LEU A 118 -8.93 13.08 -8.18
CA LEU A 118 -9.94 12.37 -7.39
C LEU A 118 -11.35 12.81 -7.78
N THR A 119 -12.25 11.82 -7.90
CA THR A 119 -13.68 12.04 -8.12
C THR A 119 -14.40 12.24 -6.78
N ASP A 120 -15.61 12.78 -6.81
CA ASP A 120 -16.46 12.90 -5.62
C ASP A 120 -16.64 11.57 -4.88
N ARG A 121 -16.73 10.46 -5.64
CA ARG A 121 -16.84 9.11 -5.08
C ARG A 121 -15.56 8.68 -4.35
N ASP A 122 -14.38 9.08 -4.84
CA ASP A 122 -13.12 8.85 -4.14
C ASP A 122 -13.06 9.65 -2.84
N LEU A 123 -13.42 10.94 -2.90
CA LEU A 123 -13.42 11.85 -1.76
C LEU A 123 -14.39 11.38 -0.68
N GLU A 124 -15.61 10.97 -1.05
CA GLU A 124 -16.58 10.38 -0.13
C GLU A 124 -16.05 9.09 0.51
N GLY A 125 -15.33 8.26 -0.25
CA GLY A 125 -14.61 7.11 0.30
C GLY A 125 -13.62 7.54 1.38
N MET A 126 -12.80 8.56 1.11
CA MET A 126 -11.79 9.07 2.02
C MET A 126 -12.37 9.76 3.26
N ARG A 127 -13.51 10.48 3.16
CA ARG A 127 -14.27 10.99 4.33
C ARG A 127 -14.68 9.87 5.27
N ASN A 128 -14.88 8.67 4.72
CA ASN A 128 -15.17 7.46 5.47
C ASN A 128 -13.91 6.63 5.81
N GLY A 129 -12.71 7.19 5.61
CA GLY A 129 -11.45 6.52 5.95
C GLY A 129 -11.00 5.43 4.96
N ARG A 130 -11.63 5.35 3.79
CA ARG A 130 -11.33 4.34 2.76
C ARG A 130 -10.39 4.93 1.71
N CYS A 131 -9.34 4.18 1.39
CA CYS A 131 -8.39 4.59 0.38
C CYS A 131 -9.02 4.45 -1.01
N PRO A 132 -8.88 5.44 -1.91
CA PRO A 132 -9.38 5.32 -3.27
C PRO A 132 -8.72 4.16 -4.04
N PRO A 133 -9.43 3.48 -4.96
CA PRO A 133 -8.85 2.43 -5.79
C PRO A 133 -7.62 2.92 -6.56
N GLY A 134 -6.60 2.06 -6.64
CA GLY A 134 -5.34 2.36 -7.33
C GLY A 134 -4.37 3.26 -6.56
N LEU A 135 -4.74 3.72 -5.37
CA LEU A 135 -3.90 4.50 -4.46
C LEU A 135 -3.60 3.73 -3.17
N ASN A 136 -2.59 4.18 -2.42
CA ASN A 136 -2.24 3.68 -1.11
C ASN A 136 -1.66 4.79 -0.22
N VAL A 137 -1.82 4.64 1.09
CA VAL A 137 -1.11 5.45 2.09
C VAL A 137 0.21 4.74 2.39
N HIS A 138 1.31 5.35 1.95
CA HIS A 138 2.65 4.83 2.09
C HIS A 138 3.37 5.48 3.28
N HIS A 139 4.07 4.67 4.07
CA HIS A 139 5.05 5.17 5.03
C HIS A 139 6.35 5.53 4.31
N LYS A 140 6.75 6.80 4.33
CA LYS A 140 8.01 7.30 3.75
C LYS A 140 9.22 6.55 4.31
N GLN A 141 9.30 6.44 5.65
CA GLN A 141 10.13 5.46 6.32
C GLN A 141 9.27 4.27 6.75
N ALA A 142 9.56 3.10 6.20
CA ALA A 142 8.77 1.90 6.45
C ALA A 142 8.78 1.47 7.93
N LEU A 143 7.66 0.89 8.40
CA LEU A 143 7.56 0.29 9.75
C LEU A 143 8.60 -0.83 9.99
N HIS A 144 9.06 -1.49 8.92
CA HIS A 144 10.11 -2.50 9.01
C HIS A 144 11.49 -1.90 9.36
N GLY A 145 11.69 -0.60 9.14
CA GLY A 145 12.93 0.13 9.41
C GLY A 145 12.80 1.17 10.51
N GLY A 146 11.90 0.92 11.46
CA GLY A 146 11.73 1.80 12.60
C GLY A 146 10.79 2.98 12.37
N GLY A 147 10.23 3.15 11.16
CA GLY A 147 9.25 4.21 10.86
C GLY A 147 8.04 4.21 11.78
N LYS A 148 7.42 5.38 11.94
CA LYS A 148 6.33 5.64 12.90
C LYS A 148 4.99 5.87 12.20
N ASN A 149 3.91 5.72 12.96
CA ASN A 149 2.55 6.01 12.52
C ASN A 149 2.20 7.48 12.75
N GLU A 150 2.87 8.36 12.01
CA GLU A 150 2.72 9.81 12.12
C GLU A 150 2.39 10.37 10.72
N PHE A 151 1.53 11.39 10.64
CA PHE A 151 1.10 11.94 9.35
C PHE A 151 2.25 12.50 8.52
N SER A 152 3.26 13.08 9.17
CA SER A 152 4.50 13.55 8.52
C SER A 152 5.25 12.42 7.80
N ASN A 153 5.12 11.19 8.29
CA ASN A 153 5.72 10.00 7.69
C ASN A 153 4.82 9.36 6.61
N PHE A 154 3.66 9.93 6.27
CA PHE A 154 2.74 9.37 5.30
C PHE A 154 2.68 10.17 4.00
N ILE A 155 2.40 9.45 2.92
CA ILE A 155 2.07 10.03 1.61
C ILE A 155 0.98 9.20 0.94
N LEU A 156 -0.03 9.86 0.37
CA LEU A 156 -1.00 9.23 -0.53
C LEU A 156 -0.39 9.15 -1.93
N THR A 157 -0.23 7.94 -2.46
CA THR A 157 0.49 7.69 -3.71
C THR A 157 -0.19 6.60 -4.56
N PRO A 158 -0.06 6.62 -5.90
CA PRO A 158 -0.46 5.50 -6.73
C PRO A 158 0.34 4.21 -6.44
N LEU A 159 -0.28 3.06 -6.71
CA LEU A 159 0.31 1.76 -6.40
C LEU A 159 1.61 1.46 -7.15
N TYR A 160 1.73 1.88 -8.42
CA TYR A 160 2.93 1.57 -9.21
C TYR A 160 4.20 2.26 -8.67
N PRO A 161 4.26 3.60 -8.50
CA PRO A 161 5.39 4.26 -7.85
C PRO A 161 5.70 3.70 -6.46
N HIS A 162 4.66 3.42 -5.67
CA HIS A 162 4.79 2.78 -4.35
C HIS A 162 5.58 1.47 -4.42
N ASP A 163 5.16 0.54 -5.28
CA ASP A 163 5.81 -0.77 -5.39
C ASP A 163 7.22 -0.63 -5.99
N GLN A 164 7.42 0.33 -6.89
CA GLN A 164 8.72 0.63 -7.46
C GLN A 164 9.72 1.12 -6.40
N TRP A 165 9.30 2.00 -5.49
CA TRP A 165 10.15 2.45 -4.37
C TRP A 165 10.60 1.30 -3.48
N HIS A 166 9.69 0.39 -3.10
CA HIS A 166 10.06 -0.77 -2.28
C HIS A 166 10.97 -1.72 -3.04
N HIS A 167 10.56 -2.17 -4.22
CA HIS A 167 11.20 -3.30 -4.88
C HIS A 167 12.49 -2.95 -5.63
N ASP A 168 12.60 -1.73 -6.15
CA ASP A 168 13.77 -1.34 -6.94
C ASP A 168 14.82 -0.58 -6.11
N ILE A 169 14.38 0.11 -5.06
CA ILE A 169 15.26 0.97 -4.24
C ILE A 169 15.55 0.33 -2.88
N MET A 170 14.52 0.04 -2.09
CA MET A 170 14.71 -0.34 -0.68
C MET A 170 15.12 -1.81 -0.48
N ASP A 171 14.36 -2.74 -1.07
CA ASP A 171 14.59 -4.18 -0.98
C ASP A 171 16.04 -4.61 -1.30
N PRO A 172 16.71 -4.14 -2.38
CA PRO A 172 18.08 -4.56 -2.66
C PRO A 172 19.09 -4.15 -1.58
N GLN A 173 18.92 -2.95 -1.01
CA GLN A 173 19.82 -2.42 0.03
C GLN A 173 19.62 -3.12 1.37
N LEU A 174 18.41 -3.64 1.62
CA LEU A 174 18.07 -4.38 2.84
C LEU A 174 18.44 -5.85 2.77
N ALA A 175 19.23 -6.22 1.75
CA ALA A 175 19.75 -7.57 1.53
C ALA A 175 20.22 -8.28 2.80
N GLY A 176 19.43 -9.25 3.30
CA GLY A 176 19.79 -10.14 4.40
C GLY A 176 19.72 -9.51 5.80
N ILE A 177 19.14 -8.32 5.94
CA ILE A 177 19.07 -7.62 7.23
C ILE A 177 18.21 -8.40 8.24
N ARG A 178 18.65 -8.47 9.49
CA ARG A 178 17.96 -9.19 10.58
C ARG A 178 17.39 -8.22 11.62
N GLU A 179 16.52 -8.76 12.46
CA GLU A 179 15.98 -8.03 13.62
C GLU A 179 17.12 -7.54 14.53
N GLY A 180 17.05 -6.26 14.94
CA GLY A 180 18.07 -5.60 15.74
C GLY A 180 19.24 -5.01 14.93
N GLU A 181 19.41 -5.39 13.65
CA GLU A 181 20.47 -4.83 12.81
C GLU A 181 20.09 -3.43 12.30
N THR A 182 21.12 -2.59 12.16
CA THR A 182 21.03 -1.25 11.56
C THR A 182 21.85 -1.20 10.27
N ARG A 183 21.31 -0.55 9.24
CA ARG A 183 22.02 -0.27 8.00
C ARG A 183 21.67 1.13 7.52
N THR A 184 22.66 1.87 7.04
CA THR A 184 22.40 3.13 6.31
C THR A 184 21.98 2.78 4.89
N ILE A 185 20.78 3.23 4.48
CA ILE A 185 20.26 3.01 3.14
C ILE A 185 19.72 4.32 2.56
N LYS A 186 19.56 4.37 1.24
CA LYS A 186 18.84 5.44 0.54
C LYS A 186 17.37 5.07 0.38
N ILE A 187 16.48 5.97 0.77
CA ILE A 187 15.04 5.85 0.55
C ILE A 187 14.50 7.03 -0.27
N PRO A 188 13.50 6.83 -1.13
CA PRO A 188 12.75 7.95 -1.71
C PRO A 188 12.01 8.71 -0.61
N TYR A 189 12.22 10.02 -0.52
CA TYR A 189 11.67 10.86 0.53
C TYR A 189 11.12 12.19 -0.01
N THR A 190 10.07 12.68 0.64
CA THR A 190 9.48 14.00 0.41
C THR A 190 8.76 14.47 1.68
N ASP A 191 8.63 15.77 1.89
CA ASP A 191 7.81 16.32 2.96
C ASP A 191 6.33 16.45 2.54
N GLU A 192 6.02 16.31 1.25
CA GLU A 192 4.65 16.33 0.75
C GLU A 192 3.82 15.13 1.28
N MET A 193 2.51 15.35 1.46
CA MET A 193 1.54 14.33 1.89
C MET A 193 0.75 13.74 0.72
N ILE A 194 0.75 14.40 -0.44
CA ILE A 194 0.05 13.98 -1.65
C ILE A 194 1.09 13.87 -2.77
N TYR A 195 1.17 12.71 -3.41
CA TYR A 195 2.04 12.49 -4.56
C TYR A 195 1.58 13.29 -5.79
N ASP A 196 2.54 13.80 -6.57
CA ASP A 196 2.28 14.51 -7.82
C ASP A 196 2.77 13.69 -9.04
N PRO A 197 1.86 13.08 -9.82
CA PRO A 197 2.18 12.35 -11.05
C PRO A 197 2.87 13.18 -12.14
N LYS A 198 2.83 14.53 -12.06
CA LYS A 198 3.57 15.41 -12.97
C LYS A 198 5.07 15.33 -12.76
N LYS A 199 5.53 14.94 -11.57
CA LYS A 199 6.95 14.76 -11.23
C LYS A 199 7.46 13.34 -11.52
N TYR A 200 6.68 12.52 -12.23
CA TYR A 200 7.05 11.15 -12.56
C TYR A 200 8.30 11.10 -13.45
N GLY A 201 9.29 10.30 -13.05
CA GLY A 201 10.48 10.04 -13.85
C GLY A 201 11.69 9.77 -12.98
N PHE A 202 12.88 9.77 -13.58
CA PHE A 202 14.15 9.70 -12.87
C PHE A 202 14.96 10.91 -13.28
N THR A 203 15.50 11.65 -12.32
CA THR A 203 16.34 12.82 -12.61
C THR A 203 17.63 12.79 -11.81
N ARG A 204 18.66 13.41 -12.38
CA ARG A 204 19.90 13.78 -11.70
C ARG A 204 20.18 15.24 -12.02
N GLU A 205 20.37 16.08 -11.01
CA GLU A 205 20.60 17.51 -11.20
C GLU A 205 19.52 18.16 -12.08
N ASN A 206 18.26 17.74 -11.87
CA ASN A 206 17.07 18.13 -12.64
C ASN A 206 17.05 17.69 -14.13
N GLN A 207 18.02 16.90 -14.59
CA GLN A 207 18.04 16.34 -15.93
C GLN A 207 17.46 14.90 -15.93
N PRO A 208 16.59 14.54 -16.89
CA PRO A 208 16.11 13.17 -17.02
C PRO A 208 17.25 12.18 -17.27
N VAL A 209 17.27 11.09 -16.53
CA VAL A 209 18.29 10.03 -16.68
C VAL A 209 17.63 8.65 -16.72
N LYS A 210 18.34 7.67 -17.30
CA LYS A 210 17.93 6.27 -17.24
C LYS A 210 18.46 5.63 -15.95
N PRO A 211 17.63 4.87 -15.20
CA PRO A 211 18.13 4.12 -14.05
C PRO A 211 19.18 3.09 -14.49
N ASN A 212 20.21 2.89 -13.67
CA ASN A 212 21.25 1.88 -13.84
C ASN A 212 20.78 0.46 -13.50
N TYR A 213 19.47 0.21 -13.47
CA TYR A 213 18.87 -1.09 -13.20
C TYR A 213 17.63 -1.31 -14.06
N THR A 214 17.18 -2.57 -14.14
CA THR A 214 15.88 -2.92 -14.73
C THR A 214 14.85 -3.06 -13.62
N SER A 215 13.69 -2.42 -13.79
CA SER A 215 12.65 -2.45 -12.76
C SER A 215 12.14 -3.87 -12.52
N CYS A 216 11.94 -4.20 -11.26
CA CYS A 216 11.35 -5.44 -10.79
C CYS A 216 9.82 -5.41 -10.78
N VAL A 217 9.24 -4.25 -11.09
CA VAL A 217 7.80 -3.99 -11.09
C VAL A 217 7.32 -3.90 -12.52
N ASN A 218 6.27 -4.65 -12.85
CA ASN A 218 5.67 -4.60 -14.18
C ASN A 218 4.55 -3.55 -14.21
N PRO A 219 4.70 -2.43 -14.94
CA PRO A 219 3.69 -1.37 -15.01
C PRO A 219 2.32 -1.85 -15.48
N ALA A 220 2.28 -2.89 -16.34
CA ALA A 220 1.03 -3.41 -16.91
C ALA A 220 0.08 -4.04 -15.88
N LYS A 221 0.54 -4.27 -14.64
CA LYS A 221 -0.29 -4.80 -13.54
C LYS A 221 -1.08 -3.74 -12.78
N TYR A 222 -0.86 -2.46 -13.10
CA TYR A 222 -1.40 -1.34 -12.35
C TYR A 222 -2.35 -0.50 -13.21
N PRO A 223 -3.34 0.16 -12.59
CA PRO A 223 -4.14 1.13 -13.32
C PRO A 223 -3.29 2.32 -13.77
N ASN A 224 -3.60 2.84 -14.96
CA ASN A 224 -2.98 4.02 -15.54
C ASN A 224 -3.42 5.28 -14.78
N LEU A 225 -2.82 5.52 -13.61
CA LEU A 225 -3.16 6.61 -12.66
C LEU A 225 -1.91 7.28 -12.03
N TYR A 226 -0.73 7.07 -12.60
CA TYR A 226 0.54 7.45 -11.96
C TYR A 226 1.47 8.32 -12.80
N LYS A 227 1.03 8.79 -13.96
CA LYS A 227 1.79 9.69 -14.84
C LYS A 227 0.97 10.95 -15.14
N ALA A 228 1.63 12.03 -15.54
CA ALA A 228 0.98 13.26 -15.99
C ALA A 228 -0.11 13.00 -17.05
N GLU A 229 0.17 12.16 -18.06
CA GLU A 229 -0.75 11.80 -19.14
C GLU A 229 -2.01 11.04 -18.67
N HIS A 230 -1.98 10.50 -17.46
CA HIS A 230 -3.11 9.81 -16.85
C HIS A 230 -4.01 10.74 -16.02
N MET A 231 -3.63 12.01 -15.86
CA MET A 231 -4.37 12.95 -15.03
C MET A 231 -5.60 13.46 -15.76
N GLY A 232 -6.70 13.58 -15.02
CA GLY A 232 -8.01 14.01 -15.51
C GLY A 232 -9.13 13.25 -14.80
N VAL A 233 -10.09 13.97 -14.23
CA VAL A 233 -11.21 13.40 -13.45
C VAL A 233 -12.00 12.39 -14.27
N ALA A 234 -12.26 12.69 -15.56
CA ALA A 234 -12.97 11.79 -16.47
C ALA A 234 -12.17 10.50 -16.76
N HIS A 235 -10.86 10.60 -16.96
CA HIS A 235 -9.98 9.45 -17.16
C HIS A 235 -9.92 8.58 -15.91
N ARG A 236 -9.78 9.20 -14.73
CA ARG A 236 -9.83 8.49 -13.44
C ARG A 236 -11.16 7.77 -13.29
N ALA A 237 -12.29 8.46 -13.44
CA ALA A 237 -13.63 7.89 -13.31
C ALA A 237 -13.80 6.65 -14.19
N LYS A 238 -13.38 6.71 -15.46
CA LYS A 238 -13.40 5.57 -16.39
C LYS A 238 -12.48 4.43 -15.92
N THR A 239 -11.28 4.75 -15.45
CA THR A 239 -10.27 3.76 -15.03
C THR A 239 -10.69 3.01 -13.77
N VAL A 240 -11.30 3.70 -12.79
CA VAL A 240 -11.71 3.09 -11.51
C VAL A 240 -13.15 2.55 -11.51
N ALA A 241 -13.97 2.88 -12.50
CA ALA A 241 -15.34 2.37 -12.63
C ALA A 241 -15.46 0.83 -12.47
N PRO A 242 -14.67 -0.01 -13.16
CA PRO A 242 -14.76 -1.46 -12.98
C PRO A 242 -14.38 -1.91 -11.56
N MET A 243 -13.40 -1.24 -10.93
CA MET A 243 -12.99 -1.55 -9.55
C MET A 243 -14.12 -1.21 -8.57
N TYR A 244 -14.80 -0.10 -8.79
CA TYR A 244 -15.94 0.30 -7.98
C TYR A 244 -17.16 -0.59 -8.17
N ALA A 245 -17.42 -1.05 -9.40
CA ALA A 245 -18.47 -2.03 -9.65
C ALA A 245 -18.20 -3.33 -8.85
N GLU A 246 -16.96 -3.83 -8.87
CA GLU A 246 -16.55 -4.99 -8.09
C GLU A 246 -16.70 -4.76 -6.57
N ILE A 247 -16.30 -3.58 -6.07
CA ILE A 247 -16.51 -3.19 -4.66
C ILE A 247 -17.99 -3.24 -4.29
N ASP A 248 -18.86 -2.67 -5.13
CA ASP A 248 -20.30 -2.59 -4.86
C ASP A 248 -20.97 -3.98 -4.90
N GLU A 249 -20.58 -4.83 -5.85
CA GLU A 249 -21.07 -6.21 -5.94
C GLU A 249 -20.68 -7.04 -4.72
N ARG A 250 -19.40 -6.96 -4.30
CA ARG A 250 -18.94 -7.68 -3.10
C ARG A 250 -19.64 -7.18 -1.84
N ARG A 251 -19.90 -5.87 -1.73
CA ARG A 251 -20.68 -5.32 -0.61
C ARG A 251 -22.09 -5.90 -0.58
N LYS A 252 -22.77 -5.95 -1.73
CA LYS A 252 -24.11 -6.58 -1.86
C LYS A 252 -24.07 -8.06 -1.49
N GLN A 253 -23.04 -8.80 -1.90
CA GLN A 253 -22.88 -10.22 -1.55
C GLN A 253 -22.65 -10.41 -0.05
N ALA A 254 -21.77 -9.62 0.56
CA ALA A 254 -21.51 -9.67 2.00
C ALA A 254 -22.76 -9.35 2.82
N GLU A 255 -23.57 -8.38 2.38
CA GLU A 255 -24.83 -8.05 3.02
C GLU A 255 -25.84 -9.18 2.93
N LYS A 256 -26.01 -9.79 1.74
CA LYS A 256 -26.85 -10.99 1.56
C LYS A 256 -26.40 -12.15 2.45
N GLN A 257 -25.09 -12.40 2.56
CA GLN A 257 -24.55 -13.43 3.44
C GLN A 257 -24.83 -13.13 4.91
N LYS A 258 -24.68 -11.88 5.35
CA LYS A 258 -25.01 -11.46 6.73
C LYS A 258 -26.50 -11.65 7.04
N GLN A 259 -27.38 -11.29 6.10
CA GLN A 259 -28.83 -11.50 6.25
C GLN A 259 -29.20 -12.98 6.32
N ALA A 260 -28.60 -13.81 5.45
CA ALA A 260 -28.82 -15.26 5.45
C ALA A 260 -28.32 -15.92 6.76
N GLN A 261 -27.15 -15.52 7.26
CA GLN A 261 -26.62 -16.00 8.54
C GLN A 261 -27.53 -15.59 9.71
N ALA A 262 -28.00 -14.35 9.75
CA ALA A 262 -28.92 -13.89 10.78
C ALA A 262 -30.27 -14.64 10.74
N ALA A 263 -30.79 -14.92 9.55
CA ALA A 263 -32.01 -15.71 9.38
C ALA A 263 -31.81 -17.17 9.85
N ALA A 264 -30.69 -17.79 9.50
CA ALA A 264 -30.35 -19.15 9.94
C ALA A 264 -30.20 -19.25 11.47
N MET A 265 -29.53 -18.27 12.10
CA MET A 265 -29.41 -18.21 13.56
C MET A 265 -30.76 -18.07 14.26
N LYS A 266 -31.66 -17.23 13.74
CA LYS A 266 -33.03 -17.10 14.27
C LYS A 266 -33.84 -18.39 14.13
N ALA A 267 -33.74 -19.06 12.98
CA ALA A 267 -34.43 -20.33 12.75
C ALA A 267 -33.92 -21.45 13.66
N ALA A 268 -32.60 -21.49 13.94
CA ALA A 268 -32.02 -22.44 14.87
C ALA A 268 -32.46 -22.18 16.32
N ALA A 269 -32.51 -20.91 16.75
CA ALA A 269 -32.97 -20.54 18.10
C ALA A 269 -34.44 -20.91 18.35
N ASN A 270 -35.29 -20.88 17.33
CA ASN A 270 -36.71 -21.24 17.44
C ASN A 270 -36.96 -22.77 17.41
N ARG A 271 -36.02 -23.59 16.93
CA ARG A 271 -36.14 -25.06 16.90
C ARG A 271 -35.63 -25.75 18.18
N GLY A 272 -34.95 -25.00 19.05
CA GLY A 272 -34.45 -25.48 20.34
C GLY A 272 -35.35 -25.13 21.53
N ARG A 273 -36.59 -24.72 21.28
CA ARG A 273 -37.65 -24.48 22.27
C ARG A 273 -38.79 -25.46 22.09
#